data_AF-A0A6I9MUG0-F1
#
_entry.id   AF-A0A6I9MUG0-F1
#
_cell.length_a   1.000
_cell.length_b   1.000
_cell.length_c   1.000
_cell.angle_alpha   90.00
_cell.angle_beta   90.00
_cell.angle_gamma   90.00
#
_symmetry.space_group_name_H-M   'P 1'
#
loop_
_entity.id
_entity.type
_entity.pdbx_description
1 polymer ?
#
loop_
_entity_poly.entity_id
_entity_poly.type
_entity_poly.pdbx_seq_one_letter_code
_entity_poly.pdbx_strand_id
1 'polypeptide(L)'
;MPIDMWSLGCILSELLTGYPLLPGEDESDQLSCIMELLGMPAQKLLDASKRAKNFVSSKGFPRYCTVTTLPDGTTVLNAGRSRRGKVRGTPGSKEFSTALKGCDDPLFLDFLKQCLEWDPALRMTPSQALRHPWLRRRLPKPPTTMTAGISDKTPVGKSAITSISKLAATTTSSTTVSVSSSSKTRTNLAAITDANGNIQPRTVLPKLVS
;
A
#
# COMPACT_ATOMS: atom_id res chain seq x y z
N MET A 1 -10.53 -6.87 -11.98
CA MET A 1 -10.45 -5.50 -11.43
C MET A 1 -9.99 -5.37 -9.97
N PRO A 2 -10.06 -6.39 -9.06
CA PRO A 2 -9.51 -6.22 -7.70
C PRO A 2 -8.01 -5.91 -7.63
N ILE A 3 -7.24 -6.27 -8.65
CA ILE A 3 -5.81 -5.91 -8.75
C ILE A 3 -5.60 -4.40 -8.92
N ASP A 4 -6.50 -3.70 -9.62
CA ASP A 4 -6.38 -2.27 -9.90
C ASP A 4 -6.64 -1.43 -8.64
N MET A 5 -7.54 -1.92 -7.78
CA MET A 5 -7.81 -1.33 -6.47
C MET A 5 -6.64 -1.50 -5.48
N TRP A 6 -5.89 -2.59 -5.58
CA TRP A 6 -4.63 -2.75 -4.85
C TRP A 6 -3.57 -1.76 -5.34
N SER A 7 -3.38 -1.66 -6.65
CA SER A 7 -2.48 -0.68 -7.27
C SER A 7 -2.85 0.76 -6.90
N LEU A 8 -4.13 1.09 -6.85
CA LEU A 8 -4.63 2.38 -6.36
C LEU A 8 -4.22 2.64 -4.90
N GLY A 9 -4.36 1.66 -4.01
CA GLY A 9 -3.90 1.77 -2.62
C GLY A 9 -2.41 2.11 -2.53
N CYS A 10 -1.57 1.36 -3.26
CA CYS A 10 -0.13 1.63 -3.35
C CYS A 10 0.16 3.05 -3.88
N ILE A 11 -0.45 3.45 -4.99
CA ILE A 11 -0.24 4.76 -5.61
C ILE A 11 -0.64 5.89 -4.66
N LEU A 12 -1.79 5.80 -3.98
CA LEU A 12 -2.24 6.83 -3.04
C LEU A 12 -1.29 6.99 -1.84
N SER A 13 -0.77 5.88 -1.31
CA SER A 13 0.23 5.92 -0.24
C SER A 13 1.59 6.47 -0.70
N GLU A 14 1.98 6.24 -1.95
CA GLU A 14 3.19 6.81 -2.54
C GLU A 14 3.04 8.31 -2.83
N LEU A 15 1.88 8.75 -3.32
CA LEU A 15 1.55 10.17 -3.49
C LEU A 15 1.55 10.95 -2.16
N LEU A 16 1.08 10.34 -1.06
CA LEU A 16 1.13 10.96 0.27
C LEU A 16 2.56 11.08 0.79
N THR A 17 3.36 10.01 0.66
CA THR A 17 4.65 9.91 1.36
C THR A 17 5.85 10.36 0.52
N GLY A 18 5.73 10.36 -0.81
CA GLY A 18 6.81 10.51 -1.77
C GLY A 18 7.67 9.25 -1.98
N TYR A 19 7.26 8.09 -1.44
CA TYR A 19 8.03 6.85 -1.52
C TYR A 19 7.10 5.63 -1.71
N PRO A 20 7.51 4.60 -2.47
CA PRO A 20 6.70 3.39 -2.63
C PRO A 20 6.47 2.67 -1.29
N LEU A 21 5.20 2.41 -0.96
CA LEU A 21 4.77 1.76 0.30
C LEU A 21 5.35 0.35 0.46
N LEU A 22 5.44 -0.39 -0.65
CA LEU A 22 5.84 -1.79 -0.74
C LEU A 22 7.04 -1.94 -1.71
N PRO A 23 8.26 -1.54 -1.32
CA PRO A 23 9.43 -1.53 -2.20
C PRO A 23 10.16 -2.89 -2.17
N GLY A 24 9.63 -3.86 -2.91
CA GLY A 24 10.26 -5.18 -3.12
C GLY A 24 11.31 -5.19 -4.23
N GLU A 25 12.28 -6.10 -4.11
CA GLU A 25 13.39 -6.33 -5.05
C GLU A 25 13.11 -7.38 -6.11
N ASP A 26 12.15 -8.25 -5.82
CA ASP A 26 11.64 -9.35 -6.63
C ASP A 26 10.30 -9.78 -6.02
N GLU A 27 9.66 -10.79 -6.61
CA GLU A 27 8.38 -11.30 -6.14
C GLU A 27 8.39 -11.79 -4.67
N SER A 28 9.47 -12.42 -4.22
CA SER A 28 9.58 -12.93 -2.85
C SER A 28 9.75 -11.79 -1.85
N ASP A 29 10.61 -10.82 -2.15
CA ASP A 29 10.81 -9.63 -1.33
C ASP A 29 9.60 -8.68 -1.37
N GLN A 30 8.86 -8.64 -2.49
CA GLN A 30 7.58 -7.94 -2.60
C GLN A 30 6.55 -8.55 -1.66
N LEU A 31 6.36 -9.88 -1.67
CA LEU A 31 5.44 -10.54 -0.74
C LEU A 31 5.90 -10.40 0.72
N SER A 32 7.21 -10.33 0.97
CA SER A 32 7.78 -10.05 2.29
C SER A 32 7.39 -8.65 2.79
N CYS A 33 7.46 -7.62 1.93
CA CYS A 33 7.00 -6.27 2.26
C CYS A 33 5.49 -6.22 2.54
N ILE A 34 4.70 -7.01 1.81
CA ILE A 34 3.25 -7.09 2.00
C ILE A 34 2.93 -7.74 3.34
N MET A 35 3.53 -8.90 3.65
CA MET A 35 3.32 -9.58 4.92
C MET A 35 3.79 -8.75 6.12
N GLU A 36 4.92 -8.05 6.01
CA GLU A 36 5.44 -7.12 7.02
C GLU A 36 4.42 -6.03 7.41
N LEU A 37 3.65 -5.52 6.45
CA LEU A 37 2.62 -4.47 6.66
C LEU A 37 1.23 -5.01 7.00
N LEU A 38 0.80 -6.11 6.38
CA LEU A 38 -0.59 -6.61 6.44
C LEU A 38 -0.79 -7.88 7.27
N GLY A 39 0.28 -8.44 7.82
CA GLY A 39 0.24 -9.77 8.43
C GLY A 39 0.19 -10.90 7.40
N MET A 40 0.01 -12.12 7.89
CA MET A 40 -0.12 -13.30 7.05
C MET A 40 -1.48 -13.32 6.34
N PRO A 41 -1.56 -13.72 5.06
CA PRO A 41 -2.84 -14.03 4.41
C PRO A 41 -3.53 -15.21 5.10
N ALA A 42 -4.86 -15.24 5.07
CA ALA A 42 -5.65 -16.35 5.62
C ALA A 42 -5.33 -17.69 4.93
N GLN A 43 -5.37 -18.79 5.69
CA GLN A 43 -4.98 -20.13 5.19
C GLN A 43 -5.76 -20.54 3.93
N LYS A 44 -7.07 -20.29 3.88
CA LYS A 44 -7.92 -20.54 2.69
C LYS A 44 -7.38 -19.87 1.41
N LEU A 45 -6.80 -18.67 1.51
CA LEU A 45 -6.21 -17.96 0.37
C LEU A 45 -4.87 -18.58 -0.04
N LEU A 46 -4.08 -19.09 0.92
CA LEU A 46 -2.87 -19.85 0.66
C LEU A 46 -3.18 -21.21 -0.01
N ASP A 47 -4.20 -21.92 0.45
CA ASP A 47 -4.62 -23.22 -0.10
C ASP A 47 -5.12 -23.11 -1.55
N ALA A 48 -5.86 -22.04 -1.85
CA ALA A 48 -6.28 -21.72 -3.23
C ALA A 48 -5.12 -21.25 -4.14
N SER A 49 -3.97 -20.87 -3.57
CA SER A 49 -2.87 -20.25 -4.29
C SER A 49 -1.81 -21.26 -4.74
N LYS A 50 -1.83 -21.61 -6.04
CA LYS A 50 -0.92 -22.60 -6.68
C LYS A 50 0.57 -22.45 -6.33
N ARG A 51 1.05 -21.22 -6.04
CA ARG A 51 2.46 -20.90 -5.76
C ARG A 51 2.74 -20.60 -4.28
N ALA A 52 1.77 -20.73 -3.36
CA ALA A 52 1.94 -20.41 -1.95
C ALA A 52 3.13 -21.14 -1.29
N LYS A 53 3.36 -22.41 -1.66
CA LYS A 53 4.45 -23.26 -1.15
C LYS A 53 5.86 -22.68 -1.43
N ASN A 54 6.00 -21.76 -2.38
CA ASN A 54 7.25 -21.08 -2.70
C ASN A 54 7.59 -19.98 -1.67
N PHE A 55 6.60 -19.43 -0.97
CA PHE A 55 6.74 -18.30 -0.06
C PHE A 55 6.38 -18.62 1.39
N VAL A 56 5.54 -19.64 1.61
CA VAL A 56 5.12 -20.13 2.92
C VAL A 56 5.55 -21.59 3.07
N SER A 57 6.01 -21.95 4.27
CA SER A 57 6.39 -23.31 4.64
C SER A 57 5.16 -24.20 4.90
N SER A 58 5.36 -25.52 4.94
CA SER A 58 4.29 -26.48 5.32
C SER A 58 3.76 -26.28 6.75
N LYS A 59 4.48 -25.54 7.61
CA LYS A 59 4.06 -25.19 8.97
C LYS A 59 3.34 -23.83 9.06
N GLY A 60 3.00 -23.21 7.92
CA GLY A 60 2.36 -21.90 7.86
C GLY A 60 3.29 -20.69 8.05
N PHE A 61 4.57 -20.89 8.41
CA PHE A 61 5.53 -19.80 8.56
C PHE A 61 6.02 -19.25 7.22
N PRO A 62 6.16 -17.91 7.06
CA PRO A 62 6.70 -17.31 5.85
C PRO A 62 8.20 -17.59 5.71
N ARG A 63 8.65 -17.93 4.50
CA ARG A 63 10.02 -18.39 4.22
C ARG A 63 11.09 -17.30 4.27
N TYR A 64 10.70 -16.02 4.29
CA TYR A 64 11.64 -14.92 4.45
C TYR A 64 12.05 -14.71 5.92
N CYS A 65 11.24 -15.17 6.88
CA CYS A 65 11.57 -15.15 8.31
C CYS A 65 12.45 -16.35 8.68
N THR A 66 13.29 -16.18 9.70
CA THR A 66 13.89 -17.33 10.41
C THR A 66 12.96 -17.75 11.54
N VAL A 67 12.95 -19.06 11.83
CA VAL A 67 12.11 -19.66 12.86
C VAL A 67 13.01 -20.22 13.96
N THR A 68 12.80 -19.79 15.20
CA THR A 68 13.55 -20.26 16.37
C THR A 68 12.57 -20.92 17.34
N THR A 69 12.84 -22.17 17.72
CA THR A 69 12.13 -22.84 18.80
C THR A 69 12.91 -22.65 20.10
N LEU A 70 12.26 -22.11 21.13
CA LEU A 70 12.86 -21.92 22.45
C LEU A 70 12.77 -23.22 23.29
N PRO A 71 13.55 -23.35 24.38
CA PRO A 71 13.55 -24.56 25.21
C PRO A 71 12.20 -24.92 25.85
N ASP A 72 11.29 -23.95 25.99
CA ASP A 72 9.91 -24.14 26.46
C ASP A 72 8.93 -24.62 25.36
N GLY A 73 9.45 -24.91 24.17
CA GLY A 73 8.67 -25.31 23.00
C GLY A 73 7.92 -24.18 22.29
N THR A 74 8.08 -22.91 22.72
CA THR A 74 7.51 -21.78 21.99
C THR A 74 8.27 -21.54 20.69
N THR A 75 7.54 -21.12 19.65
CA THR A 75 8.11 -20.82 18.32
C THR A 75 8.07 -19.32 18.10
N VAL A 76 9.23 -18.74 17.79
CA VAL A 76 9.42 -17.31 17.52
C VAL A 76 9.83 -17.12 16.07
N LEU A 77 9.20 -16.16 15.39
CA LEU A 77 9.66 -15.68 14.08
C LEU A 77 10.62 -14.50 14.29
N ASN A 78 11.71 -14.45 13.53
CA ASN A 78 12.60 -13.30 13.47
C ASN A 78 12.60 -12.67 12.07
N ALA A 79 13.03 -11.41 12.02
CA ALA A 79 13.13 -10.63 10.80
C ALA A 79 14.04 -11.29 9.73
N GLY A 80 13.65 -11.13 8.47
CA GLY A 80 14.42 -11.55 7.30
C GLY A 80 15.28 -10.44 6.71
N ARG A 81 15.97 -10.75 5.60
CA ARG A 81 16.68 -9.77 4.76
C ARG A 81 16.42 -10.01 3.28
N SER A 82 16.29 -8.94 2.52
CA SER A 82 16.24 -8.96 1.05
C SER A 82 17.60 -9.36 0.43
N ARG A 83 17.64 -9.58 -0.90
CA ARG A 83 18.90 -9.90 -1.60
C ARG A 83 19.94 -8.77 -1.49
N ARG A 84 19.52 -7.51 -1.40
CA ARG A 84 20.41 -6.36 -1.11
C ARG A 84 20.62 -6.11 0.39
N GLY A 85 20.24 -7.04 1.26
CA GLY A 85 20.48 -7.00 2.70
C GLY A 85 19.52 -6.14 3.52
N LYS A 86 18.47 -5.56 2.90
CA LYS A 86 17.48 -4.72 3.57
C LYS A 86 16.63 -5.58 4.51
N VAL A 87 16.50 -5.17 5.77
CA VAL A 87 15.73 -5.91 6.78
C VAL A 87 14.24 -5.91 6.44
N ARG A 88 13.58 -7.04 6.70
CA ARG A 88 12.12 -7.23 6.62
C ARG A 88 11.62 -7.74 7.96
N GLY A 89 10.79 -6.96 8.65
CA GLY A 89 10.15 -7.35 9.90
C GLY A 89 9.24 -8.57 9.76
N THR A 90 8.81 -9.14 10.89
CA THR A 90 7.87 -10.27 10.91
C THR A 90 6.49 -9.87 10.40
N PRO A 91 5.59 -10.81 10.05
CA PRO A 91 4.29 -10.46 9.53
C PRO A 91 3.50 -9.55 10.48
N GLY A 92 3.03 -8.41 9.98
CA GLY A 92 2.29 -7.41 10.74
C GLY A 92 3.13 -6.59 11.72
N SER A 93 4.47 -6.66 11.67
CA SER A 93 5.33 -5.86 12.57
C SER A 93 5.45 -4.39 12.16
N LYS A 94 4.95 -3.99 10.99
CA LYS A 94 5.02 -2.61 10.47
C LYS A 94 3.65 -1.96 10.50
N GLU A 95 3.48 -1.01 11.39
CA GLU A 95 2.26 -0.20 11.49
C GLU A 95 2.02 0.70 10.27
N PHE A 96 0.75 0.89 9.91
CA PHE A 96 0.34 1.77 8.82
C PHE A 96 0.76 3.23 9.05
N SER A 97 0.66 3.73 10.29
CA SER A 97 1.08 5.11 10.59
C SER A 97 2.58 5.31 10.32
N THR A 98 3.43 4.37 10.76
CA THR A 98 4.87 4.36 10.45
C THR A 98 5.13 4.23 8.95
N ALA A 99 4.39 3.36 8.25
CA ALA A 99 4.49 3.19 6.81
C ALA A 99 4.11 4.47 6.03
N LEU A 100 3.23 5.29 6.60
CA LEU A 100 2.69 6.53 6.03
C LEU A 100 3.26 7.79 6.69
N LYS A 101 4.48 7.72 7.24
CA LYS A 101 5.23 8.83 7.82
C LYS A 101 4.49 9.63 8.91
N GLY A 102 3.74 8.92 9.76
CA GLY A 102 2.99 9.52 10.88
C GLY A 102 1.58 9.98 10.50
N CYS A 103 1.09 9.67 9.29
CA CYS A 103 -0.30 9.97 8.92
C CYS A 103 -1.30 9.27 9.87
N ASP A 104 -2.28 10.05 10.34
CA ASP A 104 -3.27 9.69 11.35
C ASP A 104 -4.72 9.90 10.90
N ASP A 105 -5.00 10.36 9.66
CA ASP A 105 -6.37 10.49 9.11
C ASP A 105 -7.05 9.11 9.07
N PRO A 106 -8.00 8.81 9.98
CA PRO A 106 -8.55 7.48 10.13
C PRO A 106 -9.36 7.05 8.91
N LEU A 107 -9.92 8.01 8.16
CA LEU A 107 -10.68 7.73 6.94
C LEU A 107 -9.76 7.36 5.78
N PHE A 108 -8.57 7.93 5.71
CA PHE A 108 -7.56 7.54 4.73
C PHE A 108 -6.97 6.16 5.05
N LEU A 109 -6.66 5.90 6.33
CA LEU A 109 -6.15 4.61 6.78
C LEU A 109 -7.16 3.48 6.51
N ASP A 110 -8.45 3.70 6.77
CA ASP A 110 -9.53 2.78 6.44
C ASP A 110 -9.65 2.54 4.92
N PHE A 111 -9.63 3.60 4.11
CA PHE A 111 -9.66 3.49 2.65
C PHE A 111 -8.48 2.65 2.12
N LEU A 112 -7.27 2.88 2.62
CA LEU A 112 -6.09 2.11 2.22
C LEU A 112 -6.18 0.65 2.63
N LYS A 113 -6.65 0.35 3.86
CA LYS A 113 -6.85 -1.04 4.32
C LYS A 113 -7.85 -1.77 3.43
N GLN A 114 -8.97 -1.13 3.08
CA GLN A 114 -9.97 -1.70 2.19
C GLN A 114 -9.49 -1.90 0.74
N CYS A 115 -8.56 -1.06 0.24
CA CYS A 115 -7.86 -1.27 -1.03
C CYS A 115 -6.81 -2.39 -0.98
N LEU A 116 -6.15 -2.58 0.16
CA LEU A 116 -5.05 -3.52 0.37
C LEU A 116 -5.50 -4.82 1.06
N GLU A 117 -6.80 -5.12 1.05
CA GLU A 117 -7.33 -6.40 1.57
C GLU A 117 -6.72 -7.59 0.80
N TRP A 118 -6.32 -8.64 1.52
CA TRP A 118 -5.69 -9.83 0.96
C TRP A 118 -6.64 -10.58 0.03
N ASP A 119 -7.88 -10.83 0.45
CA ASP A 119 -8.88 -11.52 -0.35
C ASP A 119 -9.45 -10.58 -1.44
N PRO A 120 -9.23 -10.85 -2.74
CA PRO A 120 -9.73 -10.00 -3.82
C PRO A 120 -11.26 -9.96 -3.93
N ALA A 121 -12.00 -10.87 -3.26
CA ALA A 121 -13.45 -10.83 -3.18
C ALA A 121 -13.98 -9.93 -2.06
N LEU A 122 -13.17 -9.68 -1.02
CA LEU A 122 -13.49 -8.76 0.09
C LEU A 122 -12.96 -7.34 -0.17
N ARG A 123 -11.94 -7.21 -1.01
CA ARG A 123 -11.33 -5.94 -1.41
C ARG A 123 -12.34 -4.96 -2.02
N MET A 124 -12.27 -3.70 -1.58
CA MET A 124 -13.17 -2.64 -2.01
C MET A 124 -13.16 -2.44 -3.53
N THR A 125 -14.35 -2.36 -4.12
CA THR A 125 -14.56 -2.06 -5.55
C THR A 125 -14.51 -0.55 -5.83
N PRO A 126 -14.27 -0.11 -7.09
CA PRO A 126 -14.31 1.32 -7.45
C PRO A 126 -15.62 2.02 -7.07
N SER A 127 -16.76 1.33 -7.24
CA SER A 127 -18.09 1.87 -6.89
C SER A 127 -18.32 1.97 -5.37
N GLN A 128 -17.63 1.16 -4.55
CA GLN A 128 -17.59 1.35 -3.09
C GLN A 128 -16.64 2.49 -2.72
N ALA A 129 -15.46 2.56 -3.35
CA ALA A 129 -14.47 3.61 -3.12
C ALA A 129 -15.03 5.03 -3.34
N LEU A 130 -15.74 5.27 -4.45
CA LEU A 130 -16.42 6.55 -4.72
C LEU A 130 -17.47 6.93 -3.67
N ARG A 131 -18.00 5.96 -2.92
CA ARG A 131 -18.95 6.16 -1.83
C ARG A 131 -18.28 6.21 -0.44
N HIS A 132 -16.97 5.96 -0.35
CA HIS A 132 -16.23 5.93 0.90
C HIS A 132 -16.20 7.32 1.57
N PRO A 133 -16.32 7.42 2.92
CA PRO A 133 -16.34 8.70 3.62
C PRO A 133 -15.14 9.60 3.31
N TRP A 134 -13.95 9.02 3.15
CA TRP A 134 -12.73 9.74 2.75
C TRP A 134 -12.90 10.53 1.44
N LEU A 135 -13.34 9.90 0.35
CA LEU A 135 -13.57 10.60 -0.92
C LEU A 135 -14.81 11.51 -0.86
N ARG A 136 -15.91 11.06 -0.25
CA ARG A 136 -17.16 11.85 -0.16
C ARG A 136 -17.01 13.14 0.64
N ARG A 137 -16.03 13.24 1.57
CA ARG A 137 -15.73 14.45 2.33
C ARG A 137 -14.81 15.42 1.59
N ARG A 138 -14.10 14.96 0.54
CA ARG A 138 -13.12 15.75 -0.24
C ARG A 138 -13.65 16.20 -1.60
N LEU A 139 -14.63 15.48 -2.16
CA LEU A 139 -15.32 15.86 -3.39
C LEU A 139 -16.38 16.95 -3.12
N PRO A 140 -16.47 18.01 -3.93
CA PRO A 140 -17.61 18.92 -3.90
C PRO A 140 -18.91 18.14 -4.07
N LYS A 141 -19.94 18.47 -3.28
CA LYS A 141 -21.29 17.96 -3.57
C LYS A 141 -21.67 18.48 -4.96
N PRO A 142 -22.22 17.64 -5.86
CA PRO A 142 -22.82 18.17 -7.08
C PRO A 142 -23.90 19.18 -6.67
N PRO A 143 -24.09 20.28 -7.39
CA PRO A 143 -25.11 21.27 -7.06
C PRO A 143 -26.45 20.55 -7.02
N THR A 144 -27.02 20.46 -5.82
CA THR A 144 -28.40 19.98 -5.65
C THR A 144 -29.28 20.93 -6.43
N THR A 145 -29.87 20.45 -7.53
CA THR A 145 -31.01 21.09 -8.16
C THR A 145 -32.08 21.21 -7.08
N MET A 146 -32.20 22.39 -6.51
CA MET A 146 -33.24 22.67 -5.53
C MET A 146 -34.55 22.71 -6.30
N THR A 147 -35.28 21.60 -6.27
CA THR A 147 -36.69 21.56 -6.65
C THR A 147 -37.48 22.31 -5.59
N ALA A 148 -37.33 23.64 -5.58
CA ALA A 148 -38.30 24.52 -4.96
C ALA A 148 -39.63 24.28 -5.69
N GLY A 149 -40.64 23.84 -4.95
CA GLY A 149 -41.94 23.52 -5.54
C GLY A 149 -42.62 24.78 -6.04
N ILE A 150 -42.68 24.94 -7.37
CA ILE A 150 -43.63 25.81 -8.05
C ILE A 150 -44.30 24.95 -9.12
N SER A 151 -45.63 24.92 -9.09
CA SER A 151 -46.46 24.19 -10.04
C SER A 151 -46.59 24.98 -11.35
N ASP A 152 -46.16 24.40 -12.48
CA ASP A 152 -46.94 24.49 -13.73
C ASP A 152 -46.58 23.36 -14.72
N LYS A 153 -47.32 23.30 -15.84
CA LYS A 153 -47.57 22.11 -16.66
C LYS A 153 -46.50 21.82 -17.74
N THR A 154 -46.48 20.55 -18.11
CA THR A 154 -45.85 19.86 -19.28
C THR A 154 -46.21 20.43 -20.67
N PRO A 155 -45.62 19.95 -21.81
CA PRO A 155 -44.28 19.37 -22.05
C PRO A 155 -43.57 19.77 -23.39
N VAL A 156 -42.22 19.74 -23.46
CA VAL A 156 -41.34 19.51 -24.66
C VAL A 156 -39.94 19.05 -24.15
N GLY A 157 -39.11 18.22 -24.80
CA GLY A 157 -39.32 17.33 -25.96
C GLY A 157 -38.05 16.99 -26.80
N LYS A 158 -37.46 15.79 -26.59
CA LYS A 158 -36.40 15.08 -27.37
C LYS A 158 -34.92 15.57 -27.33
N SER A 159 -34.04 14.56 -27.49
CA SER A 159 -32.63 14.59 -27.99
C SER A 159 -31.46 14.98 -27.07
N ALA A 160 -30.88 13.92 -26.49
CA ALA A 160 -29.47 13.51 -26.45
C ALA A 160 -28.30 14.36 -27.03
N ILE A 161 -27.10 13.95 -26.59
CA ILE A 161 -25.73 14.04 -27.18
C ILE A 161 -24.73 14.92 -26.40
N THR A 162 -23.84 14.20 -25.70
CA THR A 162 -22.38 14.35 -25.62
C THR A 162 -21.69 15.64 -26.09
N SER A 163 -20.73 16.13 -25.29
CA SER A 163 -19.51 16.77 -25.84
C SER A 163 -18.30 16.53 -24.94
N ILE A 164 -17.23 16.01 -25.56
CA ILE A 164 -15.90 15.83 -24.97
C ILE A 164 -15.00 16.89 -25.61
N SER A 165 -14.42 17.78 -24.82
CA SER A 165 -13.49 18.79 -25.31
C SER A 165 -12.04 18.38 -25.04
N LYS A 166 -11.42 17.67 -25.99
CA LYS A 166 -9.96 17.68 -26.15
C LYS A 166 -9.56 19.03 -26.77
N LEU A 167 -8.46 19.62 -26.32
CA LEU A 167 -7.70 20.56 -27.15
C LEU A 167 -6.22 20.17 -27.13
N ALA A 168 -5.56 20.36 -28.27
CA ALA A 168 -4.24 19.83 -28.58
C ALA A 168 -3.10 20.81 -28.27
N ALA A 169 -1.88 20.31 -28.36
CA ALA A 169 -0.65 21.07 -28.17
C ALA A 169 -0.34 22.00 -29.36
N THR A 170 0.39 23.08 -29.08
CA THR A 170 1.10 23.87 -30.10
C THR A 170 2.58 23.94 -29.73
N THR A 171 3.43 23.56 -30.67
CA THR A 171 4.89 23.58 -30.56
C THR A 171 5.46 24.91 -31.05
N THR A 172 6.39 25.51 -30.32
CA THR A 172 7.37 26.44 -30.91
C THR A 172 8.74 26.27 -30.26
N SER A 173 9.74 25.95 -31.08
CA SER A 173 11.19 26.02 -30.82
C SER A 173 11.61 27.50 -30.56
N SER A 174 12.80 27.89 -30.10
CA SER A 174 14.08 27.26 -29.71
C SER A 174 14.97 28.37 -29.13
N THR A 175 16.06 28.05 -28.40
CA THR A 175 17.46 28.51 -28.68
C THR A 175 18.40 28.07 -27.55
N THR A 176 19.67 27.83 -27.93
CA THR A 176 20.78 27.25 -27.17
C THR A 176 21.47 28.18 -26.18
N VAL A 177 22.00 27.63 -25.08
CA VAL A 177 23.34 27.98 -24.56
C VAL A 177 24.03 26.76 -23.94
N SER A 178 25.34 26.68 -24.09
CA SER A 178 26.23 25.59 -23.67
C SER A 178 27.20 26.02 -22.58
N VAL A 179 27.47 25.16 -21.58
CA VAL A 179 28.70 25.21 -20.75
C VAL A 179 29.01 23.82 -20.15
N SER A 180 30.22 23.66 -19.63
CA SER A 180 30.94 22.37 -19.60
C SER A 180 31.40 21.87 -18.21
N SER A 181 31.86 20.62 -18.21
CA SER A 181 33.02 20.07 -17.45
C SER A 181 32.97 19.88 -15.91
N SER A 182 33.01 18.59 -15.53
CA SER A 182 34.01 17.96 -14.64
C SER A 182 33.99 18.17 -13.11
N SER A 183 33.91 17.05 -12.36
CA SER A 183 34.97 16.53 -11.44
C SER A 183 34.42 15.72 -10.25
N LYS A 184 35.22 14.76 -9.77
CA LYS A 184 34.93 13.87 -8.62
C LYS A 184 35.43 14.48 -7.30
N THR A 185 34.77 14.17 -6.18
CA THR A 185 35.46 13.96 -4.89
C THR A 185 34.77 12.87 -4.06
N ARG A 186 35.53 12.23 -3.16
CA ARG A 186 35.14 11.09 -2.32
C ARG A 186 35.95 11.17 -1.04
N THR A 187 35.30 11.24 0.12
CA THR A 187 35.99 11.18 1.43
C THR A 187 35.13 10.43 2.44
N ASN A 188 35.74 9.48 3.17
CA ASN A 188 35.13 8.77 4.30
C ASN A 188 35.36 9.54 5.60
N LEU A 189 34.51 9.31 6.62
CA LEU A 189 34.95 9.32 8.02
C LEU A 189 34.10 8.32 8.83
N ALA A 190 34.67 7.76 9.90
CA ALA A 190 34.11 6.62 10.63
C ALA A 190 33.89 6.90 12.13
N ALA A 191 32.82 6.31 12.68
CA ALA A 191 32.54 5.98 14.08
C ALA A 191 31.44 4.88 14.00
N ILE A 192 31.48 3.69 14.61
CA ILE A 192 31.93 3.23 15.93
C ILE A 192 31.17 3.93 17.08
N THR A 193 30.01 3.40 17.46
CA THR A 193 29.71 2.88 18.82
C THR A 193 28.27 2.32 18.94
N ASP A 194 28.10 1.42 19.90
CA ASP A 194 26.83 0.92 20.45
C ASP A 194 26.30 1.84 21.58
N ALA A 195 25.34 1.36 22.39
CA ALA A 195 24.95 1.87 23.72
C ALA A 195 23.80 2.90 23.85
N ASN A 196 22.84 2.95 22.93
CA ASN A 196 21.59 3.74 23.07
C ASN A 196 20.35 2.94 23.54
N GLY A 197 20.53 1.78 24.17
CA GLY A 197 19.60 1.21 25.17
C GLY A 197 18.12 1.01 24.81
N ASN A 198 17.74 0.89 23.54
CA ASN A 198 16.32 0.94 23.14
C ASN A 198 15.69 -0.45 22.93
N ILE A 199 14.50 -0.67 23.51
CA ILE A 199 13.84 -1.97 23.63
C ILE A 199 13.05 -2.29 22.35
N GLN A 200 13.28 -3.47 21.76
CA GLN A 200 12.49 -3.98 20.64
C GLN A 200 11.21 -4.67 21.14
N PRO A 201 10.00 -4.30 20.69
CA PRO A 201 8.77 -4.95 21.10
C PRO A 201 8.65 -6.37 20.51
N ARG A 202 8.43 -7.36 21.37
CA ARG A 202 8.13 -8.75 20.97
C ARG A 202 6.61 -8.95 20.93
N THR A 203 6.11 -9.52 19.84
CA THR A 203 4.71 -9.97 19.73
C THR A 203 4.64 -11.50 19.84
N VAL A 204 3.84 -12.00 20.78
CA VAL A 204 3.53 -13.43 20.93
C VAL A 204 2.10 -13.65 20.49
N LEU A 205 1.86 -14.62 19.61
CA LEU A 205 0.51 -15.05 19.20
C LEU A 205 0.09 -16.32 19.98
N PRO A 206 -1.20 -16.47 20.29
CA PRO A 206 -1.69 -17.56 21.14
C PRO A 206 -1.60 -18.93 20.47
N LYS A 207 -1.40 -19.98 21.28
CA LYS A 207 -1.40 -21.38 20.82
C LYS A 207 -2.81 -21.81 20.41
N LEU A 208 -2.94 -22.37 19.20
CA LEU A 208 -4.11 -23.18 18.84
C LEU A 208 -3.98 -24.55 19.51
N VAL A 209 -5.04 -24.97 20.21
CA VAL A 209 -5.20 -26.34 20.72
C VAL A 209 -5.62 -27.25 19.56
N SER A 210 -5.18 -28.50 19.59
CA SER A 210 -5.42 -29.51 18.55
C SER A 210 -6.85 -30.03 18.51
#